data_AF-A0ABD3XP08-F1
#
_entry.id   AF-A0ABD3XP08-F1
#
_cell.length_a   1.000
_cell.length_b   1.000
_cell.length_c   1.000
_cell.angle_alpha   90.00
_cell.angle_beta   90.00
_cell.angle_gamma   90.00
#
_symmetry.space_group_name_H-M   'P 1'
#
loop_
_entity.id
_entity.type
_entity.pdbx_description
1 polymer ?
#
loop_
_entity_poly.entity_id
_entity_poly.type
_entity_poly.pdbx_seq_one_letter_code
_entity_poly.pdbx_strand_id
1 'polypeptide(L)'
;MLANFKVRFNVQKRTHTKKLDIEKLHIPEVKERYEIEIKNSFEALCSIIEEASLDEALDTVNHAIRKTAEDVIGFKIYRREPWISDEVLNLADQRRTIKAKMSINRQDQDLKQKNTQLKNVINNKAEECHEEWFNKQCYEAEVASHKNDMRSLFQKVKTLKKGIKLNNKCGSIREKGMATY
;
A
#
# COMPACT_ATOMS: atom_id res chain seq x y z
N MET A 1 44.37 -25.60 5.78
CA MET A 1 42.91 -25.66 5.54
C MET A 1 42.33 -24.31 5.95
N LEU A 2 41.79 -23.53 5.02
CA LEU A 2 41.14 -22.24 5.35
C LEU A 2 39.65 -22.47 5.55
N ALA A 3 39.16 -22.29 6.78
CA ALA A 3 37.76 -22.45 7.12
C ALA A 3 36.96 -21.21 6.72
N ASN A 4 35.99 -21.38 5.82
CA ASN A 4 35.07 -20.32 5.42
C ASN A 4 33.96 -20.16 6.48
N PHE A 5 34.08 -19.17 7.36
CA PHE A 5 33.02 -18.79 8.29
C PHE A 5 31.95 -17.94 7.58
N LYS A 6 30.78 -18.52 7.34
CA LYS A 6 29.61 -17.78 6.86
C LYS A 6 28.79 -17.28 8.04
N VAL A 7 29.09 -16.09 8.54
CA VAL A 7 28.29 -15.42 9.57
C VAL A 7 27.02 -14.87 8.93
N ARG A 8 25.84 -15.29 9.41
CA ARG A 8 24.55 -14.68 9.05
C ARG A 8 24.14 -13.74 10.17
N PHE A 9 24.18 -12.43 9.92
CA PHE A 9 23.62 -11.46 10.85
C PHE A 9 22.08 -11.61 10.87
N ASN A 10 21.52 -11.78 12.06
CA ASN A 10 20.08 -11.76 12.26
C ASN A 10 19.61 -10.31 12.13
N VAL A 11 19.27 -9.88 10.92
CA VAL A 11 18.68 -8.57 10.70
C VAL A 11 17.28 -8.60 11.32
N GLN A 12 17.14 -8.00 12.49
CA GLN A 12 15.84 -7.78 13.11
C GLN A 12 14.96 -7.04 12.11
N LYS A 13 13.87 -7.69 11.68
CA LYS A 13 12.91 -7.08 10.78
C LYS A 13 12.26 -5.92 11.52
N ARG A 14 12.52 -4.68 11.08
CA ARG A 14 11.84 -3.50 11.62
C ARG A 14 10.34 -3.71 11.47
N THR A 15 9.61 -3.70 12.59
CA THR A 15 8.16 -3.67 12.56
C THR A 15 7.74 -2.30 12.01
N HIS A 16 6.99 -2.30 10.91
CA HIS A 16 6.45 -1.06 10.38
C HIS A 16 5.37 -0.56 11.36
N THR A 17 5.61 0.58 12.00
CA THR A 17 4.57 1.26 12.79
C THR A 17 3.46 1.71 11.84
N LYS A 18 2.22 1.36 12.18
CA LYS A 18 1.05 1.84 11.45
C LYS A 18 0.95 3.35 11.64
N LYS A 19 0.71 4.09 10.56
CA LYS A 19 0.56 5.55 10.63
C LYS A 19 -0.87 5.90 11.04
N LEU A 20 -1.01 6.87 11.93
CA LEU A 20 -2.30 7.46 12.28
C LEU A 20 -2.82 8.33 11.14
N ASP A 21 -4.15 8.45 11.03
CA ASP A 21 -4.79 9.23 9.99
C ASP A 21 -5.01 10.69 10.40
N ILE A 22 -3.92 11.44 10.52
CA ILE A 22 -3.91 12.83 11.03
C ILE A 22 -4.86 13.74 10.24
N GLU A 23 -5.13 13.44 8.96
CA GLU A 23 -6.05 14.20 8.12
C GLU A 23 -7.47 14.28 8.70
N LYS A 24 -7.91 13.28 9.48
CA LYS A 24 -9.23 13.30 10.13
C LYS A 24 -9.34 14.35 11.23
N LEU A 25 -8.23 14.84 11.79
CA LEU A 25 -8.25 15.93 12.77
C LEU A 25 -8.64 17.29 12.17
N HIS A 26 -8.69 17.40 10.83
CA HIS A 26 -9.27 18.57 10.17
C HIS A 26 -10.80 18.61 10.28
N ILE A 27 -11.44 17.48 10.58
CA ILE A 27 -12.89 17.41 10.78
C ILE A 27 -13.19 17.92 12.20
N PRO A 28 -14.02 18.98 12.35
CA PRO A 28 -14.24 19.61 13.65
C PRO A 28 -14.82 18.64 14.70
N GLU A 29 -15.75 17.77 14.29
CA GLU A 29 -16.37 16.77 15.17
C GLU A 29 -15.34 15.77 15.75
N VAL A 30 -14.42 15.29 14.91
CA VAL A 30 -13.39 14.32 15.32
C VAL A 30 -12.37 14.99 16.25
N LYS A 31 -12.06 16.25 15.99
CA LYS A 31 -11.16 17.05 16.82
C LYS A 31 -11.74 17.27 18.22
N GLU A 32 -12.99 17.71 18.32
CA GLU A 32 -13.67 17.92 19.60
C GLU A 32 -13.74 16.64 20.42
N ARG A 33 -14.09 15.52 19.77
CA ARG A 33 -14.10 14.20 20.41
C ARG A 33 -12.73 13.80 20.93
N TYR A 34 -11.68 14.03 20.14
CA TYR A 34 -10.31 13.74 20.56
C TYR A 34 -9.88 14.62 21.76
N GLU A 35 -10.23 15.91 21.75
CA GLU A 35 -9.93 16.83 22.86
C GLU A 35 -10.61 16.43 24.17
N ILE A 36 -11.83 15.91 24.12
CA ILE A 36 -12.53 15.39 25.31
C ILE A 36 -11.87 14.11 25.80
N GLU A 37 -11.64 13.15 24.90
CA GLU A 37 -11.09 11.83 25.27
C GLU A 37 -9.68 11.95 25.84
N ILE A 38 -8.86 12.84 25.27
CA ILE A 38 -7.51 13.05 25.76
C ILE A 38 -7.52 13.70 27.16
N LYS A 39 -8.38 14.70 27.40
CA LYS A 39 -8.52 15.33 28.73
C LYS A 39 -8.95 14.30 29.77
N ASN A 40 -9.96 13.48 29.47
CA ASN A 40 -10.41 12.40 30.35
C ASN A 40 -9.29 11.40 30.64
N SER A 41 -8.50 11.03 29.63
CA SER A 41 -7.37 10.12 29.80
C SER A 41 -6.28 10.70 30.70
N PHE A 42 -6.01 12.01 30.60
CA PHE A 42 -5.01 12.68 31.43
C PHE A 42 -5.49 12.84 32.87
N GLU A 43 -6.76 13.20 33.10
CA GLU A 43 -7.34 13.28 34.45
C GLU A 43 -7.23 11.94 35.19
N ALA A 44 -7.48 10.83 34.50
CA ALA A 44 -7.33 9.48 35.06
C ALA A 44 -5.87 9.08 35.36
N LEU A 45 -4.90 9.68 34.66
CA LEU A 45 -3.47 9.35 34.77
C LEU A 45 -2.71 10.22 35.77
N CYS A 46 -3.23 11.40 36.12
CA CYS A 46 -2.59 12.33 37.06
C CYS A 46 -2.20 11.66 38.39
N SER A 47 -3.08 10.85 38.96
CA SER A 47 -2.82 10.15 40.24
C SER A 47 -1.74 9.06 40.14
N ILE A 48 -1.52 8.49 38.94
CA ILE A 48 -0.53 7.43 38.70
C ILE A 48 0.85 8.07 38.42
N ILE A 49 0.87 9.24 37.79
CA ILE A 49 2.08 9.96 37.43
C ILE A 49 2.79 10.55 38.66
N GLU A 50 2.05 10.97 39.69
CA GLU A 50 2.63 11.53 40.91
C GLU A 50 3.47 10.52 41.72
N GLU A 51 3.21 9.22 41.56
CA GLU A 51 3.92 8.13 42.25
C GLU A 51 5.04 7.49 41.40
N ALA A 52 5.13 7.85 40.11
CA ALA A 52 6.00 7.19 39.14
C ALA A 52 7.35 7.91 38.97
N SER A 53 8.36 7.19 38.47
CA SER A 53 9.60 7.81 38.02
C SER A 53 9.36 8.65 36.75
N LEU A 54 10.23 9.64 36.48
CA LEU A 54 10.08 10.53 35.32
C LEU A 54 9.98 9.77 33.99
N ASP A 55 10.75 8.69 33.83
CA ASP A 55 10.77 7.90 32.59
C ASP A 55 9.45 7.13 32.39
N GLU A 56 8.94 6.54 33.47
CA GLU A 56 7.65 5.84 33.48
C GLU A 56 6.46 6.81 33.28
N ALA A 57 6.54 8.00 33.87
CA ALA A 57 5.56 9.07 33.65
C ALA A 57 5.53 9.51 32.18
N LEU A 58 6.68 9.66 31.53
CA LEU A 58 6.75 10.03 30.11
C LEU A 58 6.21 8.90 29.21
N ASP A 59 6.52 7.65 29.52
CA ASP A 59 6.04 6.50 28.74
C ASP A 59 4.52 6.32 28.87
N THR A 60 3.96 6.50 30.07
CA THR A 60 2.51 6.43 30.29
C THR A 60 1.77 7.55 29.56
N VAL A 61 2.28 8.78 29.58
CA VAL A 61 1.74 9.90 28.82
C VAL A 61 1.80 9.64 27.30
N ASN A 62 2.96 9.21 26.79
CA ASN A 62 3.11 8.89 25.38
C ASN A 62 2.18 7.76 24.93
N HIS A 63 2.00 6.75 25.79
CA HIS A 63 1.07 5.65 25.55
C HIS A 63 -0.37 6.14 25.51
N ALA A 64 -0.79 6.98 26.45
CA ALA A 64 -2.13 7.55 26.52
C ALA A 64 -2.48 8.38 25.27
N ILE A 65 -1.56 9.25 24.84
CA ILE A 65 -1.72 10.06 23.62
C ILE A 65 -1.88 9.15 22.40
N ARG A 66 -1.06 8.11 22.28
CA ARG A 66 -1.14 7.17 21.15
C ARG A 66 -2.43 6.37 21.17
N LYS A 67 -2.82 5.84 22.32
CA LYS A 67 -4.02 5.02 22.47
C LYS A 67 -5.30 5.80 22.16
N THR A 68 -5.45 6.99 22.75
CA THR A 68 -6.59 7.89 22.46
C THR A 68 -6.64 8.27 20.98
N ALA A 69 -5.49 8.51 20.35
CA ALA A 69 -5.41 8.78 18.91
C ALA A 69 -5.78 7.55 18.07
N GLU A 70 -5.36 6.35 18.47
CA GLU A 70 -5.75 5.10 17.83
C GLU A 70 -7.27 4.84 17.91
N ASP A 71 -7.89 5.15 19.05
CA ASP A 71 -9.31 4.92 19.29
C ASP A 71 -10.21 5.93 18.54
N VAL A 72 -9.83 7.22 18.52
CA VAL A 72 -10.65 8.29 17.92
C VAL A 72 -10.36 8.46 16.42
N ILE A 73 -9.08 8.53 16.04
CA ILE A 73 -8.64 8.84 14.67
C ILE A 73 -8.47 7.55 13.86
N GLY A 74 -7.85 6.55 14.49
CA GLY A 74 -7.49 5.28 13.85
C GLY A 74 -6.31 5.40 12.88
N PHE A 75 -6.04 4.28 12.21
CA PHE A 75 -4.91 4.16 11.30
C PHE A 75 -5.26 4.59 9.88
N LYS A 76 -4.27 5.17 9.19
CA LYS A 76 -4.38 5.52 7.77
C LYS A 76 -4.44 4.25 6.92
N ILE A 77 -5.58 4.03 6.28
CA ILE A 77 -5.78 2.92 5.36
C ILE A 77 -5.28 3.35 3.97
N TYR A 78 -4.14 2.79 3.54
CA TYR A 78 -3.67 3.03 2.18
C TYR A 78 -4.46 2.15 1.20
N ARG A 79 -5.49 2.72 0.59
CA ARG A 79 -6.13 2.11 -0.59
C ARG A 79 -5.27 2.44 -1.80
N ARG A 80 -4.85 1.41 -2.53
CA ARG A 80 -4.25 1.65 -3.84
C ARG A 80 -5.36 2.14 -4.75
N GLU A 81 -5.09 3.18 -5.52
CA GLU A 81 -5.94 3.51 -6.65
C GLU A 81 -6.05 2.26 -7.54
N PRO A 82 -7.26 1.76 -7.79
CA PRO A 82 -7.45 0.66 -8.71
C PRO A 82 -7.06 1.14 -10.12
N TRP A 83 -6.36 0.29 -10.86
CA TRP A 83 -6.07 0.55 -12.29
C TRP A 83 -7.28 0.24 -13.17
N ILE A 84 -8.27 -0.46 -12.63
CA ILE A 84 -9.48 -0.88 -13.34
C ILE A 84 -10.65 0.00 -12.90
N SER A 85 -11.45 0.45 -13.86
CA SER A 85 -12.63 1.27 -13.59
C SER A 85 -13.80 0.43 -13.08
N ASP A 86 -14.72 1.08 -12.37
CA ASP A 86 -15.95 0.44 -11.87
C ASP A 86 -16.84 -0.06 -13.01
N GLU A 87 -16.78 0.57 -14.20
CA GLU A 87 -17.50 0.09 -15.39
C GLU A 87 -17.06 -1.32 -15.79
N VAL A 88 -15.74 -1.57 -15.82
CA VAL A 88 -15.21 -2.88 -16.21
C VAL A 88 -15.52 -3.93 -15.13
N LEU A 89 -15.51 -3.53 -13.85
CA LEU A 89 -15.95 -4.39 -12.76
C LEU A 89 -17.43 -4.79 -12.92
N ASN A 90 -18.29 -3.84 -13.25
CA ASN A 90 -19.71 -4.10 -13.50
C ASN A 90 -19.91 -5.06 -14.70
N LEU A 91 -19.16 -4.89 -15.79
CA LEU A 91 -19.19 -5.82 -16.93
C LEU A 91 -18.70 -7.22 -16.54
N ALA A 92 -17.68 -7.31 -15.68
CA ALA A 92 -17.19 -8.58 -15.16
C ALA A 92 -18.23 -9.30 -14.30
N ASP A 93 -19.00 -8.56 -13.49
CA ASP A 93 -20.10 -9.10 -12.71
C ASP A 93 -21.26 -9.56 -13.60
N GLN A 94 -21.62 -8.78 -14.63
CA GLN A 94 -22.58 -9.23 -15.65
C GLN A 94 -22.14 -10.54 -16.30
N ARG A 95 -20.86 -10.64 -16.69
CA ARG A 95 -20.30 -11.88 -17.24
C ARG A 95 -20.35 -13.03 -16.24
N ARG A 96 -20.17 -12.78 -14.94
CA ARG A 96 -20.30 -13.79 -13.88
C ARG A 96 -21.73 -14.35 -13.83
N THR A 97 -22.75 -13.50 -13.93
CA THR A 97 -24.16 -13.94 -13.98
C THR A 97 -24.46 -14.79 -15.22
N ILE A 98 -23.93 -14.41 -16.39
CA ILE A 98 -24.13 -15.18 -17.63
C ILE A 98 -23.43 -16.54 -17.53
N LYS A 99 -22.21 -16.58 -16.98
CA LYS A 99 -21.52 -17.86 -16.73
C LYS A 99 -22.32 -18.78 -15.79
N ALA A 100 -22.96 -18.23 -14.76
CA ALA A 100 -23.82 -19.01 -13.88
C ALA A 100 -25.02 -19.59 -14.66
N LYS A 101 -25.67 -18.79 -15.52
CA LYS A 101 -26.77 -19.26 -16.39
C LYS A 101 -26.30 -20.32 -17.39
N MET A 102 -25.11 -20.16 -17.98
CA MET A 102 -24.50 -21.15 -18.88
C MET A 102 -24.14 -22.47 -18.19
N SER A 103 -23.86 -22.43 -16.87
CA SER A 103 -23.61 -23.65 -16.10
C SER A 103 -24.87 -24.49 -15.93
N ILE A 104 -26.04 -23.84 -15.92
CA ILE A 104 -27.36 -24.48 -15.81
C ILE A 104 -27.85 -24.92 -17.20
N ASN A 105 -27.73 -24.04 -18.20
CA ASN A 105 -28.12 -24.32 -19.59
C ASN A 105 -26.92 -24.26 -20.55
N ARG A 106 -26.25 -25.41 -20.71
CA ARG A 106 -24.96 -25.51 -21.42
C ARG A 106 -25.09 -25.50 -22.95
N GLN A 107 -26.28 -25.78 -23.47
CA GLN A 107 -26.54 -25.89 -24.92
C GLN A 107 -26.99 -24.57 -25.55
N ASP A 108 -27.46 -23.62 -24.74
CA ASP A 108 -27.87 -22.28 -25.19
C ASP A 108 -26.72 -21.54 -25.90
N GLN A 109 -26.90 -21.28 -27.20
CA GLN A 109 -25.94 -20.60 -28.05
C GLN A 109 -25.94 -19.08 -27.84
N ASP A 110 -27.07 -18.49 -27.48
CA ASP A 110 -27.20 -17.05 -27.25
C ASP A 110 -26.40 -16.63 -26.02
N LEU A 111 -26.45 -17.46 -24.95
CA LEU A 111 -25.63 -17.23 -23.76
C LEU A 111 -24.12 -17.34 -24.05
N LYS A 112 -23.72 -18.27 -24.92
CA LYS A 112 -22.31 -18.41 -25.35
C LYS A 112 -21.85 -17.20 -26.15
N GLN A 113 -22.67 -16.71 -27.07
CA GLN A 113 -22.36 -15.54 -27.88
C GLN A 113 -22.25 -14.29 -27.00
N LYS A 114 -23.22 -14.06 -26.09
CA LYS A 114 -23.18 -12.95 -25.13
C LYS A 114 -21.97 -13.00 -24.20
N ASN A 115 -21.59 -14.17 -23.69
CA ASN A 115 -20.38 -14.32 -22.88
C ASN A 115 -19.09 -14.03 -23.67
N THR A 116 -19.03 -14.42 -24.95
CA THR A 116 -17.88 -14.11 -25.83
C THR A 116 -17.79 -12.62 -26.11
N GLN A 117 -18.91 -11.97 -26.44
CA GLN A 117 -18.99 -10.53 -26.64
C GLN A 117 -18.54 -9.78 -25.38
N LEU A 118 -19.11 -10.09 -24.22
CA LEU A 118 -18.70 -9.47 -22.96
C LEU A 118 -17.23 -9.72 -22.64
N LYS A 119 -16.69 -10.91 -22.91
CA LYS A 119 -15.27 -11.20 -22.71
C LYS A 119 -14.40 -10.24 -23.54
N ASN A 120 -14.74 -10.04 -24.81
CA ASN A 120 -13.95 -9.18 -25.70
C ASN A 120 -14.07 -7.71 -25.27
N VAL A 121 -15.28 -7.24 -24.94
CA VAL A 121 -15.50 -5.88 -24.45
C VAL A 121 -14.75 -5.63 -23.14
N ILE A 122 -14.78 -6.58 -22.20
CA ILE A 122 -14.02 -6.49 -20.94
C ILE A 122 -12.53 -6.42 -21.21
N ASN A 123 -12.00 -7.26 -22.10
CA ASN A 123 -10.58 -7.27 -22.42
C ASN A 123 -10.15 -5.92 -23.02
N ASN A 124 -10.86 -5.43 -24.02
CA ASN A 124 -10.54 -4.14 -24.65
C ASN A 124 -10.61 -2.99 -23.65
N LYS A 125 -11.70 -2.88 -22.88
CA LYS A 125 -11.83 -1.83 -21.86
C LYS A 125 -10.80 -1.97 -20.74
N ALA A 126 -10.41 -3.19 -20.37
CA ALA A 126 -9.38 -3.40 -19.37
C ALA A 126 -8.00 -2.97 -19.88
N GLU A 127 -7.69 -3.22 -21.16
CA GLU A 127 -6.48 -2.72 -21.81
C GLU A 127 -6.46 -1.18 -21.83
N GLU A 128 -7.56 -0.55 -22.25
CA GLU A 128 -7.72 0.92 -22.22
C GLU A 128 -7.53 1.48 -20.80
N CYS A 129 -8.21 0.92 -19.79
CA CYS A 129 -8.06 1.35 -18.40
C CYS A 129 -6.62 1.18 -17.89
N HIS A 130 -5.95 0.10 -18.29
CA HIS A 130 -4.56 -0.15 -17.92
C HIS A 130 -3.62 0.88 -18.56
N GLU A 131 -3.80 1.20 -19.84
CA GLU A 131 -3.02 2.22 -20.54
C GLU A 131 -3.24 3.61 -19.93
N GLU A 132 -4.49 4.00 -19.66
CA GLU A 132 -4.82 5.26 -18.99
C GLU A 132 -4.17 5.35 -17.61
N TRP A 133 -4.28 4.28 -16.81
CA TRP A 133 -3.65 4.21 -15.50
C TRP A 133 -2.12 4.31 -15.60
N PHE A 134 -1.51 3.60 -16.56
CA PHE A 134 -0.06 3.61 -16.78
C PHE A 134 0.42 5.00 -17.19
N ASN A 135 -0.26 5.63 -18.15
CA ASN A 135 0.02 6.98 -18.62
C ASN A 135 -0.12 8.00 -17.49
N LYS A 136 -1.15 7.89 -16.64
CA LYS A 136 -1.32 8.72 -15.44
C LYS A 136 -0.12 8.58 -14.50
N GLN A 137 0.33 7.34 -14.22
CA GLN A 137 1.49 7.12 -13.35
C GLN A 137 2.80 7.69 -13.94
N CYS A 138 2.98 7.59 -15.26
CA CYS A 138 4.13 8.19 -15.96
C CYS A 138 4.09 9.72 -15.90
N TYR A 139 2.94 10.33 -16.20
CA TYR A 139 2.76 11.77 -16.12
C TYR A 139 3.02 12.32 -14.71
N GLU A 140 2.49 11.66 -13.67
CA GLU A 140 2.76 12.04 -12.28
C GLU A 140 4.25 11.90 -11.91
N ALA A 141 4.93 10.90 -12.46
CA ALA A 141 6.37 10.74 -12.29
C ALA A 141 7.15 11.88 -12.97
N GLU A 142 6.77 12.27 -14.18
CA GLU A 142 7.36 13.42 -14.88
C GLU A 142 7.16 14.72 -14.09
N VAL A 143 5.94 14.98 -13.62
CA VAL A 143 5.64 16.15 -12.77
C VAL A 143 6.46 16.13 -11.48
N ALA A 144 6.62 14.97 -10.83
CA ALA A 144 7.46 14.85 -9.64
C ALA A 144 8.94 15.10 -9.94
N SER A 145 9.42 14.64 -11.10
CA SER A 145 10.78 14.91 -11.59
C SER A 145 11.01 16.41 -11.79
N HIS A 146 10.08 17.10 -12.46
CA HIS A 146 10.14 18.55 -12.65
C HIS A 146 10.11 19.33 -11.33
N LYS A 147 9.38 18.83 -10.33
CA LYS A 147 9.32 19.41 -8.97
C LYS A 147 10.50 19.02 -8.08
N ASN A 148 11.44 18.22 -8.59
CA ASN A 148 12.58 17.64 -7.85
C ASN A 148 12.15 16.84 -6.60
N ASP A 149 10.93 16.29 -6.58
CA ASP A 149 10.44 15.39 -5.54
C ASP A 149 10.86 13.95 -5.86
N MET A 150 12.11 13.65 -5.53
CA MET A 150 12.72 12.34 -5.77
C MET A 150 11.96 11.22 -5.07
N ARG A 151 11.36 11.48 -3.90
CA ARG A 151 10.66 10.44 -3.14
C ARG A 151 9.41 9.98 -3.89
N SER A 152 8.59 10.93 -4.33
CA SER A 152 7.37 10.62 -5.09
C SER A 152 7.71 9.97 -6.42
N LEU A 153 8.74 10.47 -7.13
CA LEU A 153 9.25 9.86 -8.36
C LEU A 153 9.63 8.39 -8.15
N PHE A 154 10.50 8.08 -7.18
CA PHE A 154 10.91 6.70 -6.90
C PHE A 154 9.75 5.81 -6.45
N GLN A 155 8.78 6.35 -5.71
CA GLN A 155 7.60 5.61 -5.31
C GLN A 155 6.73 5.22 -6.50
N LYS A 156 6.57 6.13 -7.49
CA LYS A 156 5.85 5.86 -8.74
C LYS A 156 6.59 4.83 -9.60
N VAL A 157 7.89 5.02 -9.83
CA VAL A 157 8.75 4.04 -10.54
C VAL A 157 8.70 2.66 -9.88
N LYS A 158 8.75 2.61 -8.55
CA LYS A 158 8.65 1.33 -7.81
C LYS A 158 7.28 0.68 -7.98
N THR A 159 6.23 1.47 -8.10
CA THR A 159 4.87 0.99 -8.33
C THR A 159 4.76 0.37 -9.73
N LEU A 160 5.30 1.05 -10.75
CA LEU A 160 5.38 0.55 -12.13
C LEU A 160 6.22 -0.73 -12.26
N LYS A 161 7.36 -0.79 -11.56
CA LYS A 161 8.26 -1.96 -11.58
C LYS A 161 7.72 -3.17 -10.81
N LYS A 162 6.71 -2.98 -9.96
CA LYS A 162 6.27 -4.04 -9.03
C LYS A 162 5.65 -5.22 -9.80
N GLY A 163 6.34 -6.36 -9.79
CA GLY A 163 5.92 -7.57 -10.50
C GLY A 163 6.82 -7.90 -11.69
N ILE A 164 7.59 -6.93 -12.19
CA ILE A 164 8.65 -7.15 -13.17
C ILE A 164 9.86 -7.72 -12.43
N LYS A 165 10.06 -9.04 -12.51
CA LYS A 165 11.32 -9.66 -12.09
C LYS A 165 12.40 -9.25 -13.09
N LEU A 166 13.09 -8.14 -12.84
CA LEU A 166 14.38 -7.93 -13.48
C LEU A 166 15.28 -9.07 -13.03
N ASN A 167 15.71 -9.90 -13.97
CA ASN A 167 16.69 -10.92 -13.72
C ASN A 167 18.01 -10.19 -13.42
N ASN A 168 18.20 -9.79 -12.16
CA ASN A 168 19.42 -9.14 -11.71
C ASN A 168 20.53 -10.19 -11.61
N LYS A 169 20.95 -10.75 -12.76
CA LYS A 169 22.31 -11.24 -12.92
C LYS A 169 23.19 -10.01 -13.12
N CYS A 170 23.37 -9.23 -12.05
CA CYS A 170 24.55 -8.38 -11.97
C CYS A 170 25.72 -9.36 -11.82
N GLY A 171 26.34 -9.70 -12.95
CA GLY A 171 27.62 -10.39 -12.93
C GLY A 171 28.59 -9.51 -12.16
N SER A 172 29.17 -10.05 -11.09
CA SER A 172 30.34 -9.45 -10.45
C SER A 172 31.34 -9.11 -11.55
N ILE A 173 31.62 -7.83 -11.78
CA ILE A 173 32.77 -7.41 -12.58
C ILE A 173 33.98 -7.90 -11.78
N ARG A 174 34.51 -9.06 -12.14
CA ARG A 174 35.80 -9.53 -11.65
C ARG A 174 36.83 -8.78 -12.47
N GLU A 175 37.56 -7.86 -11.86
CA GLU A 175 38.78 -7.30 -12.43
C GLU A 175 39.66 -8.48 -12.89
N LYS A 176 39.87 -8.61 -14.20
CA LYS A 176 40.94 -9.46 -14.72
C LYS A 176 42.22 -8.71 -14.45
N GLY A 177 42.98 -9.17 -13.45
CA GLY A 177 44.34 -8.68 -13.20
C GLY A 177 45.15 -8.71 -14.49
N MET A 178 45.77 -7.58 -14.81
CA MET A 178 46.68 -7.43 -15.94
C MET A 178 47.86 -8.37 -15.74
N ALA A 179 48.05 -9.31 -16.68
CA ALA A 179 49.30 -10.04 -16.80
C ALA A 179 50.37 -9.06 -17.27
N THR A 180 51.26 -8.69 -16.36
CA THR A 180 52.53 -8.04 -16.69
C THR A 180 53.37 -9.03 -17.50
N TYR A 181 53.72 -8.66 -18.73
CA TYR A 181 54.84 -9.25 -19.49
C TYR A 181 56.14 -8.57 -19.08
#